data_AF-A0A1G5Y7K4-F1
#
_entry.id   AF-A0A1G5Y7K4-F1
#
_cell.length_a   1.000
_cell.length_b   1.000
_cell.length_c   1.000
_cell.angle_alpha   90.00
_cell.angle_beta   90.00
_cell.angle_gamma   90.00
#
_symmetry.space_group_name_H-M   'P 1'
#
loop_
_entity.id
_entity.type
_entity.pdbx_description
1 polymer ?
#
loop_
_entity_poly.entity_id
_entity_poly.type
_entity_poly.pdbx_seq_one_letter_code
_entity_poly.pdbx_strand_id
1 'polypeptide(L)' 'MNPASMMKFMSAMNTFKSNHPKFAAFMELLIKSGVTEGTVIEITMTKPGEEPVTANMKVLQSDIELFQSLKDMKS' A
#
# COMPACT_ATOMS: atom_id res chain seq x y z
N MET A 1 -18.04 9.58 -5.07
CA MET A 1 -18.50 8.42 -4.26
C MET A 1 -19.77 8.81 -3.53
N ASN A 2 -20.74 7.90 -3.34
CA ASN A 2 -21.97 8.19 -2.57
C ASN A 2 -21.80 7.83 -1.07
N PRO A 3 -22.64 8.35 -0.16
CA PRO A 3 -22.49 8.15 1.30
C PRO A 3 -22.56 6.69 1.74
N ALA A 4 -23.44 5.89 1.14
CA ALA A 4 -23.58 4.47 1.48
C ALA A 4 -22.34 3.64 1.13
N SER A 5 -21.74 3.89 -0.04
CA SER A 5 -20.49 3.24 -0.46
C SER A 5 -19.31 3.67 0.42
N MET A 6 -19.29 4.91 0.90
CA MET A 6 -18.27 5.39 1.84
C MET A 6 -18.37 4.69 3.20
N MET A 7 -19.58 4.50 3.73
CA MET A 7 -19.79 3.78 4.99
C MET A 7 -19.37 2.31 4.90
N LYS A 8 -19.71 1.62 3.79
CA LYS A 8 -19.25 0.25 3.53
C LYS A 8 -17.73 0.17 3.46
N PHE A 9 -17.09 1.11 2.78
CA PHE A 9 -15.63 1.19 2.70
C PHE A 9 -14.99 1.37 4.08
N MET A 10 -15.51 2.29 4.91
CA MET A 10 -14.98 2.50 6.26
C MET A 10 -15.10 1.24 7.13
N SER A 11 -16.24 0.54 7.06
CA SER A 11 -16.42 -0.73 7.77
C SER A 11 -15.41 -1.79 7.32
N ALA A 12 -15.23 -1.97 6.00
CA ALA A 12 -14.25 -2.90 5.45
C ALA A 12 -12.81 -2.54 5.85
N MET A 13 -12.46 -1.25 5.84
CA MET A 13 -11.15 -0.77 6.31
C MET A 13 -10.94 -1.04 7.80
N ASN A 14 -11.94 -0.85 8.66
CA ASN A 14 -11.83 -1.16 10.08
C ASN A 14 -11.62 -2.66 10.32
N THR A 15 -12.38 -3.51 9.63
CA THR A 15 -12.20 -4.97 9.70
C THR A 15 -10.81 -5.38 9.22
N PHE A 16 -10.32 -4.80 8.11
CA PHE A 16 -8.96 -5.05 7.61
C PHE A 16 -7.89 -4.68 8.64
N LYS A 17 -7.99 -3.49 9.26
CA LYS A 17 -7.07 -3.06 10.34
C LYS A 17 -7.12 -4.00 11.53
N SER A 18 -8.30 -4.48 11.91
CA SER A 18 -8.48 -5.43 13.01
C SER A 18 -7.88 -6.80 12.71
N ASN A 19 -8.05 -7.31 11.49
CA ASN A 19 -7.52 -8.61 11.07
C ASN A 19 -6.00 -8.59 10.88
N HIS A 20 -5.44 -7.43 10.50
CA HIS A 20 -4.03 -7.29 10.12
C HIS A 20 -3.35 -6.08 10.79
N PRO A 21 -3.34 -5.97 12.13
CA PRO A 21 -2.91 -4.76 12.84
C PRO A 21 -1.46 -4.38 12.54
N LYS A 22 -0.57 -5.36 12.40
CA LYS A 22 0.84 -5.12 12.05
C LYS A 22 1.01 -4.58 10.64
N PHE A 23 0.32 -5.18 9.67
CA PHE A 23 0.40 -4.76 8.27
C PHE A 23 -0.23 -3.38 8.05
N ALA A 24 -1.37 -3.12 8.70
CA ALA A 24 -2.00 -1.80 8.68
C ALA A 24 -1.08 -0.72 9.26
N ALA A 25 -0.46 -0.96 10.42
CA ALA A 25 0.48 -0.02 11.03
C ALA A 25 1.72 0.23 10.14
N PHE A 26 2.23 -0.82 9.49
CA PHE A 26 3.32 -0.71 8.53
C PHE A 26 2.94 0.17 7.33
N MET A 27 1.78 -0.05 6.72
CA MET A 27 1.30 0.77 5.61
C MET A 27 1.07 2.23 6.03
N GLU A 28 0.51 2.48 7.21
CA GLU A 28 0.33 3.84 7.74
C GLU A 28 1.67 4.55 7.95
N LEU A 29 2.69 3.84 8.44
CA LEU A 29 4.04 4.39 8.59
C LEU A 29 4.62 4.78 7.22
N LEU A 30 4.55 3.88 6.23
CA LEU A 30 5.07 4.14 4.88
C LEU A 30 4.37 5.32 4.20
N ILE A 31 3.05 5.45 4.36
CA ILE A 31 2.30 6.60 3.83
C ILE A 31 2.74 7.91 4.50
N LYS A 32 2.97 7.88 5.82
CA LYS A 32 3.37 9.07 6.59
C LYS A 32 4.81 9.48 6.31
N SER A 33 5.74 8.53 6.22
CA SER A 33 7.15 8.82 5.91
C SER A 33 7.36 9.21 4.45
N GLY A 34 6.42 8.84 3.57
CA GLY A 34 6.66 8.83 2.14
C GLY A 34 7.68 7.75 1.76
N VAL A 35 7.87 7.60 0.45
CA VAL A 35 8.89 6.72 -0.12
C VAL A 35 9.91 7.61 -0.82
N THR A 36 11.18 7.48 -0.46
CA THR A 36 12.28 8.26 -1.04
C THR A 36 13.07 7.42 -2.04
N GLU A 37 13.79 8.09 -2.95
CA GLU A 37 14.71 7.42 -3.86
C GLU A 37 15.71 6.57 -3.07
N GLY A 38 16.04 5.39 -3.60
CA GLY A 38 16.93 4.44 -2.95
C GLY A 38 16.25 3.53 -1.91
N THR A 39 14.99 3.79 -1.54
CA THR A 39 14.20 2.86 -0.71
C THR A 39 14.12 1.50 -1.40
N VAL A 40 14.45 0.42 -0.68
CA VAL A 40 14.27 -0.95 -1.17
C VAL A 40 12.96 -1.49 -0.62
N ILE A 41 12.08 -1.91 -1.51
CA ILE A 41 10.82 -2.58 -1.17
C ILE A 41 10.98 -4.04 -1.54
N GLU A 42 10.75 -4.94 -0.59
CA GLU A 42 10.65 -6.38 -0.82
C GLU A 42 9.26 -6.87 -0.42
N ILE A 43 8.65 -7.65 -1.30
CA ILE A 43 7.34 -8.24 -1.08
C ILE A 43 7.48 -9.74 -1.26
N THR A 44 7.08 -10.47 -0.22
CA THR A 44 6.94 -11.92 -0.27
C THR A 44 5.45 -12.27 -0.25
N MET A 45 5.01 -13.06 -1.21
CA MET A 45 3.66 -13.61 -1.26
C MET A 45 3.72 -15.12 -1.13
N THR A 46 3.02 -15.66 -0.13
CA THR A 46 2.86 -17.10 0.06
C THR A 46 1.39 -17.44 -0.12
N LYS A 47 1.05 -18.22 -1.15
CA LYS A 47 -0.31 -18.76 -1.30
C LYS A 47 -0.44 -20.06 -0.50
N PRO A 48 -1.65 -20.43 -0.08
CA PRO A 48 -1.87 -21.70 0.62
C PRO A 48 -1.34 -22.89 -0.21
N GLY A 49 -0.38 -23.62 0.35
CA GLY A 49 0.19 -24.82 -0.29
C GLY A 49 1.21 -24.54 -1.42
N GLU A 50 1.56 -23.28 -1.67
CA GLU A 50 2.62 -22.89 -2.62
C GLU A 50 3.85 -22.37 -1.87
N GLU A 51 5.02 -22.53 -2.49
CA GLU A 51 6.25 -21.90 -1.99
C GLU A 51 6.14 -20.36 -2.06
N PRO A 52 6.76 -19.64 -1.10
CA PRO A 52 6.81 -18.18 -1.14
C PRO A 52 7.47 -17.66 -2.42
N VAL A 53 6.84 -16.68 -3.06
CA VAL A 53 7.42 -15.93 -4.17
C VAL A 53 7.82 -14.55 -3.68
N THR A 54 9.09 -14.19 -3.88
CA THR A 54 9.65 -12.91 -3.44
C THR A 54 10.02 -12.05 -4.62
N ALA A 55 9.67 -10.77 -4.56
CA ALA A 55 10.12 -9.75 -5.50
C ALA A 55 10.64 -8.54 -4.73
N ASN A 56 11.63 -7.84 -5.29
CA ASN A 56 12.11 -6.58 -4.75
C ASN A 56 12.26 -5.51 -5.82
N MET A 57 12.24 -4.26 -5.39
CA MET A 57 12.58 -3.10 -6.20
C MET A 57 13.34 -2.08 -5.37
N LYS A 58 14.28 -1.37 -6.01
CA LYS A 58 14.82 -0.12 -5.48
C LYS A 58 14.07 1.02 -6.15
N VAL A 59 13.50 1.90 -5.34
CA VAL A 59 12.72 3.04 -5.80
C VAL A 59 13.64 4.02 -6.49
N LEU A 60 13.30 4.39 -7.72
CA LEU A 60 13.99 5.39 -8.52
C LEU A 60 13.22 6.71 -8.51
N GLN A 61 13.92 7.80 -8.81
CA GLN A 61 13.28 9.11 -8.94
C GLN A 61 12.13 9.11 -9.98
N SER A 62 12.27 8.39 -11.10
CA SER A 62 11.23 8.25 -12.12
C SER A 62 9.93 7.62 -11.58
N ASP A 63 10.03 6.72 -10.60
CA ASP A 63 8.87 6.07 -9.99
C ASP A 63 8.10 7.06 -9.11
N ILE A 64 8.82 7.91 -8.37
CA ILE A 64 8.24 8.95 -7.52
C ILE A 64 7.47 9.96 -8.39
N GLU A 65 8.07 10.40 -9.48
CA GLU A 65 7.46 11.32 -10.45
C GLU A 65 6.19 10.72 -11.07
N LEU A 66 6.23 9.43 -11.44
CA LEU A 66 5.05 8.72 -11.91
C LEU A 66 3.92 8.72 -10.87
N PHE A 67 4.20 8.41 -9.60
CA PHE A 67 3.17 8.40 -8.56
C PHE A 67 2.60 9.79 -8.25
N GLN A 68 3.43 10.84 -8.33
CA GLN A 68 2.97 12.22 -8.19
C GLN A 68 2.02 12.60 -9.33
N SER A 69 2.38 12.31 -10.58
CA SER A 69 1.53 12.59 -11.74
C SER A 69 0.14 11.91 -11.66
N LEU A 70 0.07 10.71 -11.07
CA LEU A 70 -1.19 9.97 -10.87
C LEU A 70 -2.08 10.57 -9.78
N LYS A 71 -1.49 11.24 -8.76
CA LYS A 71 -2.27 11.95 -7.73
C LYS A 71 -2.90 13.21 -8.32
N ASP A 72 -2.15 13.94 -9.13
CA ASP A 72 -2.61 15.19 -9.75
C ASP A 72 -3.74 14.94 -10.75
N MET A 73 -3.74 13.80 -11.45
CA MET A 73 -4.84 13.39 -12.35
C MET A 73 -6.16 13.04 -11.66
N LYS A 74 -6.13 12.69 -10.37
CA LYS A 74 -7.33 12.32 -9.60
C LYS A 74 -7.90 13.50 -8.79
N SER A 75 -7.31 14.69 -8.94
CA SER A 75 -7.69 15.92 -8.25
C SER A 75 -8.70 16.72 -9.06
#